data_AF-A0A957RGZ6-F1
#
_entry.id   AF-A0A957RGZ6-F1
#
_cell.length_a   1.000
_cell.length_b   1.000
_cell.length_c   1.000
_cell.angle_alpha   90.00
_cell.angle_beta   90.00
_cell.angle_gamma   90.00
#
_symmetry.space_group_name_H-M   'P 1'
#
loop_
_entity.id
_entity.type
_entity.pdbx_description
1 polymer ?
#
loop_
_entity_poly.entity_id
_entity_poly.type
_entity_poly.pdbx_seq_one_letter_code
_entity_poly.pdbx_strand_id
1 'polypeptide(L)'
;MLVLSLAPASLAAQTIPAATDEPAIDWLEPKGLNIVDLVGQAPDAHLRNAMVVFSAEGGAQYLSGRREGDEVTIEARIYTKEIGGVSYTNCLGQWGHLDQWASAMPAGSVRFYFNGGEITDRAHYISYYPAGIIQPSHGTGGNRYDRTSQIGTTFNDDGSLRLEANTGCIIALMGSYPAVDATFTFTYAPPIQVEVLGQEEFVFHTYIGPGEAGAVNSLRRQMASRFGNRHDKFAIHPPAGADYMFVHYPPNPVSAYGNGPVTNPSSGTYRLAQGQSILSTDHVVSMGVPLLTQWRDSDQNGGARYLPEIDTLDTLTAPEYFVPAGFAYDPCMTNGGCSDALLDAIHDAEMTLTVHYYRVSRSENGLTRIPLRMVGSRYSGRVPAGQRITAADDEAIWNAPVRLFIASVRNGSRVEPDDSDGCPCGWFTADGRMVDYIPRP
;
A
#
# COMPACT_ATOMS: atom_id res chain seq x y z
N MET A 1 -7.21 -55.71 59.93
CA MET A 1 -7.49 -54.27 60.06
C MET A 1 -6.29 -53.55 59.45
N LEU A 2 -6.36 -53.21 58.16
CA LEU A 2 -5.25 -52.66 57.39
C LEU A 2 -5.54 -51.18 57.15
N VAL A 3 -4.68 -50.30 57.64
CA VAL A 3 -4.80 -48.84 57.50
C VAL A 3 -4.14 -48.42 56.19
N LEU A 4 -4.93 -47.81 55.28
CA LEU A 4 -4.42 -47.14 54.09
C LEU A 4 -3.72 -45.84 54.49
N SER A 5 -2.45 -45.69 54.09
CA SER A 5 -1.73 -44.41 54.07
C SER A 5 -1.75 -43.87 52.64
N LEU A 6 -2.38 -42.72 52.45
CA LEU A 6 -2.31 -41.92 51.22
C LEU A 6 -1.10 -40.99 51.32
N ALA A 7 -0.14 -41.15 50.41
CA ALA A 7 0.92 -40.17 50.18
C ALA A 7 0.41 -39.06 49.23
N PRO A 8 0.82 -37.80 49.41
CA PRO A 8 0.40 -36.72 48.52
C PRO A 8 1.14 -36.81 47.18
N ALA A 9 0.39 -36.68 46.08
CA ALA A 9 0.96 -36.53 44.75
C ALA A 9 1.63 -35.14 44.63
N SER A 10 2.94 -35.12 44.42
CA SER A 10 3.70 -33.92 44.08
C SER A 10 3.26 -33.44 42.68
N LEU A 11 2.59 -32.29 42.59
CA LEU A 11 2.43 -31.57 41.33
C LEU A 11 3.82 -31.13 40.85
N ALA A 12 4.35 -31.80 39.83
CA ALA A 12 5.46 -31.27 39.06
C ALA A 12 4.98 -30.02 38.33
N ALA A 13 5.57 -28.86 38.65
CA ALA A 13 5.35 -27.63 37.90
C ALA A 13 5.80 -27.88 36.45
N GLN A 14 4.84 -27.85 35.52
CA GLN A 14 5.16 -27.76 34.10
C GLN A 14 5.87 -26.43 33.87
N THR A 15 7.17 -26.48 33.61
CA THR A 15 7.94 -25.36 33.09
C THR A 15 7.32 -24.95 31.76
N ILE A 16 6.63 -23.81 31.75
CA ILE A 16 6.22 -23.13 30.52
C ILE A 16 7.52 -22.83 29.74
N PRO A 17 7.62 -23.23 28.46
CA PRO A 17 8.77 -22.85 27.64
C PRO A 17 8.86 -21.32 27.64
N ALA A 18 10.05 -20.78 27.91
CA ALA A 18 10.31 -19.36 27.76
C ALA A 18 9.88 -18.92 26.35
N ALA A 19 9.22 -17.77 26.26
CA ALA A 19 8.91 -17.13 24.99
C ALA A 19 10.19 -17.14 24.14
N THR A 20 10.11 -17.73 22.95
CA THR A 20 11.17 -17.62 21.96
C THR A 20 11.37 -16.14 21.68
N ASP A 21 12.58 -15.62 21.92
CA ASP A 21 13.00 -14.29 21.48
C ASP A 21 12.70 -14.18 19.97
N GLU A 22 11.62 -13.50 19.61
CA GLU A 22 11.48 -13.06 18.23
C GLU A 22 12.67 -12.14 17.94
N PRO A 23 13.39 -12.35 16.83
CA PRO A 23 14.51 -11.49 16.49
C PRO A 23 14.01 -10.05 16.40
N ALA A 24 14.63 -9.16 17.18
CA ALA A 24 14.31 -7.74 17.14
C ALA A 24 14.45 -7.24 15.69
N ILE A 25 13.37 -6.70 15.13
CA ILE A 25 13.35 -6.15 13.78
C ILE A 25 14.16 -4.85 13.79
N ASP A 26 15.26 -4.82 13.05
CA ASP A 26 16.23 -3.72 13.03
C ASP A 26 15.89 -2.62 12.01
N TRP A 27 15.07 -2.94 11.00
CA TRP A 27 14.52 -1.99 10.03
C TRP A 27 13.28 -2.56 9.33
N LEU A 28 12.48 -1.68 8.73
CA LEU A 28 11.35 -2.02 7.84
C LEU A 28 11.41 -1.22 6.54
N GLU A 29 10.69 -1.69 5.51
CA GLU A 29 10.44 -0.85 4.33
C GLU A 29 9.47 0.29 4.65
N PRO A 30 9.61 1.45 3.98
CA PRO A 30 8.60 2.50 4.03
C PRO A 30 7.25 1.98 3.50
N LYS A 31 6.16 2.52 4.05
CA LYS A 31 4.79 2.24 3.60
C LYS A 31 4.02 3.55 3.44
N GLY A 32 3.11 3.60 2.47
CA GLY A 32 2.18 4.72 2.37
C GLY A 32 1.07 4.61 3.43
N LEU A 33 0.55 5.75 3.86
CA LEU A 33 -0.69 5.81 4.64
C LEU A 33 -1.80 5.21 3.79
N ASN A 34 -2.46 4.19 4.34
CA ASN A 34 -3.55 3.55 3.65
C ASN A 34 -4.79 4.43 3.67
N ILE A 35 -5.67 4.26 2.69
CA ILE A 35 -6.94 4.99 2.62
C ILE A 35 -7.75 4.87 3.92
N VAL A 36 -7.66 3.71 4.59
CA VAL A 36 -8.33 3.43 5.86
C VAL A 36 -7.95 4.42 6.95
N ASP A 37 -6.70 4.89 6.98
CA ASP A 37 -6.20 5.86 7.97
C ASP A 37 -6.62 7.31 7.65
N LEU A 38 -6.89 7.61 6.36
CA LEU A 38 -7.26 8.95 5.90
C LEU A 38 -8.78 9.22 6.01
N VAL A 39 -9.60 8.17 5.97
CA VAL A 39 -11.06 8.32 6.00
C VAL A 39 -11.54 8.92 7.34
N GLY A 40 -12.32 9.99 7.21
CA GLY A 40 -12.79 10.80 8.34
C GLY A 40 -11.74 11.74 8.95
N GLN A 41 -10.52 11.74 8.44
CA GLN A 41 -9.44 12.67 8.80
C GLN A 41 -9.19 13.68 7.68
N ALA A 42 -9.15 13.22 6.43
CA ALA A 42 -9.13 14.06 5.25
C ALA A 42 -10.55 14.27 4.68
N PRO A 43 -10.81 15.38 3.95
CA PRO A 43 -12.05 15.55 3.21
C PRO A 43 -12.29 14.39 2.24
N ASP A 44 -13.46 13.77 2.30
CA ASP A 44 -13.84 12.62 1.44
C ASP A 44 -13.71 12.95 -0.06
N ALA A 45 -13.90 14.21 -0.44
CA ALA A 45 -13.73 14.70 -1.81
C ALA A 45 -12.29 14.57 -2.34
N HIS A 46 -11.27 14.63 -1.48
CA HIS A 46 -9.87 14.41 -1.89
C HIS A 46 -9.61 12.95 -2.27
N LEU A 47 -10.37 12.03 -1.66
CA LEU A 47 -10.17 10.59 -1.76
C LEU A 47 -11.04 9.97 -2.87
N ARG A 48 -12.21 10.58 -3.13
CA ARG A 48 -13.22 10.13 -4.08
C ARG A 48 -12.64 9.85 -5.46
N ASN A 49 -12.95 8.68 -6.01
CA ASN A 49 -12.51 8.18 -7.32
C ASN A 49 -11.02 7.83 -7.44
N ALA A 50 -10.24 7.91 -6.37
CA ALA A 50 -8.84 7.50 -6.39
C ALA A 50 -8.68 5.98 -6.54
N MET A 51 -7.71 5.55 -7.34
CA MET A 51 -7.29 4.15 -7.38
C MET A 51 -6.41 3.87 -6.16
N VAL A 52 -6.95 3.13 -5.19
CA VAL A 52 -6.28 2.87 -3.90
C VAL A 52 -5.59 1.51 -3.87
N VAL A 53 -5.91 0.64 -4.84
CA VAL A 53 -5.29 -0.68 -5.03
C VAL A 53 -5.16 -0.95 -6.51
N PHE A 54 -4.02 -1.46 -6.95
CA PHE A 54 -3.81 -1.90 -8.31
C PHE A 54 -2.86 -3.10 -8.36
N SER A 55 -3.26 -4.13 -9.11
CA SER A 55 -2.51 -5.37 -9.26
C SER A 55 -2.84 -6.10 -10.56
N ALA A 56 -2.11 -7.19 -10.79
CA ALA A 56 -2.41 -8.14 -11.85
C ALA A 56 -3.81 -8.76 -11.71
N GLU A 57 -4.36 -8.84 -10.50
CA GLU A 57 -5.65 -9.44 -10.17
C GLU A 57 -6.82 -8.44 -10.25
N GLY A 58 -6.55 -7.15 -10.44
CA GLY A 58 -7.58 -6.13 -10.54
C GLY A 58 -7.18 -4.83 -9.86
N GLY A 59 -8.16 -3.98 -9.56
CA GLY A 59 -7.92 -2.74 -8.83
C GLY A 59 -9.15 -2.26 -8.09
N ALA A 60 -8.95 -1.46 -7.04
CA ALA A 60 -10.03 -0.89 -6.24
C ALA A 60 -10.01 0.63 -6.35
N GLN A 61 -11.18 1.19 -6.65
CA GLN A 61 -11.43 2.62 -6.67
C GLN A 61 -12.25 2.99 -5.44
N TYR A 62 -11.78 3.99 -4.70
CA TYR A 62 -12.51 4.54 -3.56
C TYR A 62 -13.74 5.33 -4.03
N LEU A 63 -14.92 5.07 -3.47
CA LEU A 63 -16.16 5.77 -3.80
C LEU A 63 -16.56 6.77 -2.72
N SER A 64 -16.51 6.35 -1.46
CA SER A 64 -16.84 7.17 -0.29
C SER A 64 -16.42 6.46 0.98
N GLY A 65 -16.34 7.21 2.08
CA GLY A 65 -16.05 6.64 3.37
C GLY A 65 -16.45 7.56 4.50
N ARG A 66 -16.59 6.98 5.68
CA ARG A 66 -16.88 7.71 6.90
C ARG A 66 -16.18 7.07 8.08
N ARG A 67 -15.93 7.88 9.10
CA ARG A 67 -15.47 7.43 10.41
C ARG A 67 -16.47 7.89 11.47
N GLU A 68 -16.91 6.95 12.31
CA GLU A 68 -17.79 7.19 13.45
C GLU A 68 -17.10 6.65 14.71
N GLY A 69 -16.34 7.52 15.39
CA GLY A 69 -15.44 7.10 16.47
C GLY A 69 -14.33 6.18 15.95
N ASP A 70 -14.31 4.94 16.44
CA ASP A 70 -13.33 3.92 16.05
C ASP A 70 -13.78 3.10 14.84
N GLU A 71 -15.03 3.24 14.40
CA GLU A 71 -15.51 2.54 13.21
C GLU A 71 -15.21 3.32 11.94
N VAL A 72 -14.66 2.64 10.94
CA VAL A 72 -14.42 3.18 9.60
C VAL A 72 -15.19 2.31 8.60
N THR A 73 -16.03 2.94 7.79
CA THR A 73 -16.72 2.31 6.67
C THR A 73 -16.23 2.90 5.36
N ILE A 74 -15.88 2.05 4.38
CA ILE A 74 -15.42 2.45 3.05
C ILE A 74 -16.22 1.72 1.99
N GLU A 75 -16.79 2.48 1.07
CA GLU A 75 -17.37 1.99 -0.17
C GLU A 75 -16.33 2.07 -1.28
N ALA A 76 -16.14 0.96 -2.00
CA ALA A 76 -15.20 0.87 -3.11
C ALA A 76 -15.82 0.14 -4.31
N ARG A 77 -15.46 0.55 -5.53
CA ARG A 77 -15.67 -0.23 -6.74
C ARG A 77 -14.43 -1.09 -6.96
N ILE A 78 -14.60 -2.41 -7.08
CA ILE A 78 -13.48 -3.30 -7.39
C ILE A 78 -13.66 -3.87 -8.79
N TYR A 79 -12.66 -3.65 -9.64
CA TYR A 79 -12.56 -4.21 -10.98
C TYR A 79 -11.83 -5.54 -10.88
N THR A 80 -12.51 -6.63 -11.24
CA THR A 80 -12.01 -7.97 -11.01
C THR A 80 -11.24 -8.50 -12.21
N LYS A 81 -10.45 -9.54 -11.98
CA LYS A 81 -9.93 -10.41 -13.04
C LYS A 81 -10.74 -11.69 -13.08
N GLU A 82 -11.26 -12.05 -14.25
CA GLU A 82 -11.93 -13.34 -14.43
C GLU A 82 -10.98 -14.41 -14.99
N ILE A 83 -10.98 -15.60 -14.38
CA ILE A 83 -10.32 -16.79 -14.92
C ILE A 83 -11.23 -18.00 -14.67
N GLY A 84 -11.71 -18.63 -15.76
CA GLY A 84 -12.44 -19.90 -15.66
C GLY A 84 -13.74 -19.81 -14.85
N GLY A 85 -14.49 -18.70 -14.96
CA GLY A 85 -15.73 -18.49 -14.21
C GLY A 85 -15.52 -18.13 -12.73
N VAL A 86 -14.31 -17.73 -12.34
CA VAL A 86 -13.98 -17.21 -11.02
C VAL A 86 -13.49 -15.77 -11.17
N SER A 87 -14.06 -14.86 -10.38
CA SER A 87 -13.62 -13.47 -10.32
C SER A 87 -12.68 -13.26 -9.14
N TYR A 88 -11.47 -12.84 -9.43
CA TYR A 88 -10.45 -12.51 -8.43
C TYR A 88 -10.53 -11.02 -8.13
N THR A 89 -10.59 -10.68 -6.85
CA THR A 89 -10.74 -9.32 -6.34
C THR A 89 -9.70 -9.03 -5.26
N ASN A 90 -9.50 -7.75 -4.93
CA ASN A 90 -8.49 -7.31 -3.96
C ASN A 90 -9.13 -6.79 -2.65
N CYS A 91 -8.34 -6.77 -1.58
CA CYS A 91 -8.59 -5.97 -0.38
C CYS A 91 -8.11 -4.52 -0.58
N LEU A 92 -8.25 -3.65 0.43
CA LEU A 92 -7.78 -2.26 0.40
C LEU A 92 -6.28 -2.05 0.70
N GLY A 93 -5.52 -3.11 0.96
CA GLY A 93 -4.06 -3.03 1.08
C GLY A 93 -3.35 -3.12 -0.27
N GLN A 94 -2.22 -2.43 -0.42
CA GLN A 94 -1.34 -2.51 -1.59
C GLN A 94 -0.03 -3.22 -1.22
N TRP A 95 0.38 -4.26 -1.95
CA TRP A 95 1.58 -5.01 -1.57
C TRP A 95 2.82 -4.45 -2.24
N GLY A 96 3.99 -4.72 -1.64
CA GLY A 96 5.28 -4.42 -2.24
C GLY A 96 5.56 -5.34 -3.43
N HIS A 97 5.32 -4.84 -4.64
CA HIS A 97 5.69 -5.45 -5.91
C HIS A 97 6.73 -4.58 -6.61
N LEU A 98 7.74 -5.20 -7.21
CA LEU A 98 8.90 -4.52 -7.78
C LEU A 98 9.53 -3.60 -6.74
N ASP A 99 9.68 -2.31 -7.01
CA ASP A 99 10.13 -1.30 -6.06
C ASP A 99 9.02 -0.39 -5.54
N GLN A 100 7.75 -0.64 -5.90
CA GLN A 100 6.64 0.18 -5.43
C GLN A 100 6.43 0.05 -3.91
N TRP A 101 5.92 1.10 -3.26
CA TRP A 101 5.62 1.05 -1.84
C TRP A 101 4.37 0.22 -1.53
N ALA A 102 4.38 -0.43 -0.37
CA ALA A 102 3.20 -1.07 0.17
C ALA A 102 2.33 -0.08 0.96
N SER A 103 1.05 -0.40 1.14
CA SER A 103 0.18 0.22 2.14
C SER A 103 -0.56 -0.89 2.89
N ALA A 104 -0.55 -0.83 4.23
CA ALA A 104 -1.17 -1.84 5.06
C ALA A 104 -2.57 -1.38 5.48
N MET A 105 -3.53 -2.29 5.51
CA MET A 105 -4.83 -2.07 6.16
C MET A 105 -4.95 -2.92 7.42
N PRO A 106 -5.69 -2.45 8.44
CA PRO A 106 -5.96 -3.25 9.63
C PRO A 106 -6.88 -4.43 9.32
N ALA A 107 -7.04 -5.34 10.29
CA ALA A 107 -8.06 -6.37 10.20
C ALA A 107 -9.47 -5.75 10.20
N GLY A 108 -10.41 -6.41 9.53
CA GLY A 108 -11.76 -5.90 9.34
C GLY A 108 -12.70 -6.90 8.69
N SER A 109 -13.72 -6.41 8.03
CA SER A 109 -14.64 -7.22 7.23
C SER A 109 -15.03 -6.54 5.93
N VAL A 110 -15.58 -7.32 4.99
CA VAL A 110 -16.08 -6.81 3.71
C VAL A 110 -17.39 -7.49 3.32
N ARG A 111 -18.26 -6.73 2.66
CA ARG A 111 -19.41 -7.23 1.92
C ARG A 111 -19.27 -6.90 0.45
N PHE A 112 -19.67 -7.81 -0.43
CA PHE A 112 -19.61 -7.62 -1.88
C PHE A 112 -21.01 -7.53 -2.47
N TYR A 113 -21.18 -6.63 -3.44
CA TYR A 113 -22.43 -6.39 -4.12
C TYR A 113 -22.25 -6.42 -5.64
N PHE A 114 -23.17 -7.07 -6.33
CA PHE A 114 -23.23 -7.11 -7.78
C PHE A 114 -24.66 -6.83 -8.25
N ASN A 115 -24.82 -5.81 -9.11
CA ASN A 115 -26.13 -5.34 -9.57
C ASN A 115 -27.12 -5.05 -8.41
N GLY A 116 -26.61 -4.50 -7.31
CA GLY A 116 -27.39 -4.18 -6.11
C GLY A 116 -27.73 -5.37 -5.20
N GLY A 117 -27.40 -6.61 -5.57
CA GLY A 117 -27.55 -7.79 -4.73
C GLY A 117 -26.26 -8.13 -3.99
N GLU A 118 -26.36 -8.51 -2.72
CA GLU A 118 -25.21 -9.00 -1.95
C GLU A 118 -24.77 -10.38 -2.47
N ILE A 119 -23.47 -10.55 -2.68
CA ILE A 119 -22.81 -11.77 -3.17
C ILE A 119 -21.62 -12.18 -2.29
N THR A 120 -21.56 -11.69 -1.04
CA THR A 120 -20.46 -11.95 -0.10
C THR A 120 -20.23 -13.45 0.12
N ASP A 121 -21.31 -14.25 0.11
CA ASP A 121 -21.30 -15.72 0.24
C ASP A 121 -20.59 -16.45 -0.92
N ARG A 122 -20.32 -15.75 -2.03
CA ARG A 122 -19.55 -16.28 -3.17
C ARG A 122 -18.05 -16.25 -2.96
N ALA A 123 -17.57 -15.64 -1.88
CA ALA A 123 -16.16 -15.68 -1.51
C ALA A 123 -15.79 -17.07 -0.98
N HIS A 124 -14.96 -17.82 -1.71
CA HIS A 124 -14.58 -19.19 -1.33
C HIS A 124 -13.18 -19.30 -0.74
N TYR A 125 -12.24 -18.52 -1.27
CA TYR A 125 -10.86 -18.56 -0.83
C TYR A 125 -10.25 -17.17 -0.77
N ILE A 126 -9.29 -17.03 0.13
CA ILE A 126 -8.46 -15.84 0.27
C ILE A 126 -6.99 -16.24 0.38
N SER A 127 -6.12 -15.43 -0.20
CA SER A 127 -4.70 -15.41 0.11
C SER A 127 -4.29 -13.96 0.31
N TYR A 128 -3.32 -13.67 1.17
CA TYR A 128 -2.93 -12.29 1.46
C TYR A 128 -1.44 -12.15 1.71
N TYR A 129 -0.94 -10.93 1.61
CA TYR A 129 0.39 -10.56 2.05
C TYR A 129 0.26 -10.08 3.49
N PRO A 130 0.81 -10.81 4.47
CA PRO A 130 0.66 -10.44 5.88
C PRO A 130 1.11 -9.00 6.12
N ALA A 131 0.28 -8.24 6.83
CA ALA A 131 0.76 -7.03 7.45
C ALA A 131 1.55 -7.39 8.73
N GLY A 132 2.06 -6.37 9.41
CA GLY A 132 2.90 -6.52 10.60
C GLY A 132 4.31 -5.98 10.42
N ILE A 133 5.09 -6.17 11.49
CA ILE A 133 6.49 -5.79 11.58
C ILE A 133 7.32 -6.93 10.98
N ILE A 134 7.30 -7.01 9.65
CA ILE A 134 7.91 -8.10 8.87
C ILE A 134 8.84 -7.49 7.83
N GLN A 135 10.06 -8.03 7.71
CA GLN A 135 11.01 -7.66 6.66
C GLN A 135 10.69 -8.36 5.34
N PRO A 136 11.02 -7.76 4.18
CA PRO A 136 10.86 -8.42 2.90
C PRO A 136 11.72 -9.68 2.80
N SER A 137 11.22 -10.67 2.06
CA SER A 137 11.91 -11.92 1.73
C SER A 137 12.74 -11.81 0.45
N HIS A 138 12.36 -10.92 -0.47
CA HIS A 138 12.95 -10.78 -1.81
C HIS A 138 13.23 -9.32 -2.17
N GLY A 139 14.15 -9.10 -3.12
CA GLY A 139 14.40 -7.78 -3.71
C GLY A 139 13.36 -7.35 -4.73
N THR A 140 13.63 -6.26 -5.45
CA THR A 140 12.68 -5.58 -6.36
C THR A 140 12.40 -6.29 -7.70
N GLY A 141 12.76 -7.56 -7.85
CA GLY A 141 12.49 -8.33 -9.07
C GLY A 141 11.06 -8.86 -9.19
N GLY A 142 10.21 -8.62 -8.20
CA GLY A 142 8.85 -9.13 -8.14
C GLY A 142 8.19 -8.81 -6.80
N ASN A 143 7.36 -9.73 -6.28
CA ASN A 143 6.78 -9.57 -4.95
C ASN A 143 7.87 -9.67 -3.88
N ARG A 144 7.96 -8.66 -3.02
CA ARG A 144 9.00 -8.58 -1.98
C ARG A 144 8.65 -9.36 -0.71
N TYR A 145 7.36 -9.56 -0.46
CA TYR A 145 6.82 -10.30 0.67
C TYR A 145 6.22 -11.62 0.22
N ASP A 146 6.34 -12.65 1.06
CA ASP A 146 5.71 -13.94 0.78
C ASP A 146 4.20 -13.85 1.01
N ARG A 147 3.43 -14.32 0.05
CA ARG A 147 1.97 -14.46 0.16
C ARG A 147 1.65 -15.70 1.00
N THR A 148 0.59 -15.64 1.79
CA THR A 148 0.06 -16.83 2.47
C THR A 148 -0.35 -17.91 1.46
N SER A 149 -0.45 -19.15 1.93
CA SER A 149 -1.21 -20.15 1.19
C SER A 149 -2.66 -19.70 1.01
N GLN A 150 -3.31 -20.25 -0.02
CA GLN A 150 -4.74 -20.08 -0.20
C GLN A 150 -5.48 -20.79 0.94
N ILE A 151 -6.31 -20.05 1.66
CA ILE A 151 -7.11 -20.55 2.78
C ILE A 151 -8.60 -20.35 2.48
N GLY A 152 -9.45 -21.17 3.11
CA GLY A 152 -10.90 -21.00 3.03
C GLY A 152 -11.32 -19.68 3.70
N THR A 153 -12.35 -19.05 3.15
CA THR A 153 -12.95 -17.84 3.72
C THR A 153 -13.66 -18.14 5.05
N THR A 154 -13.70 -17.14 5.93
CA THR A 154 -14.46 -17.20 7.18
C THR A 154 -15.35 -15.97 7.27
N PHE A 155 -16.53 -16.13 7.87
CA PHE A 155 -17.54 -15.08 7.91
C PHE A 155 -17.87 -14.73 9.36
N ASN A 156 -18.23 -13.48 9.59
CA ASN A 156 -18.84 -13.04 10.85
C ASN A 156 -20.29 -13.50 10.93
N ASP A 157 -20.89 -13.42 12.12
CA ASP A 157 -22.29 -13.79 12.35
C ASP A 157 -23.28 -12.98 11.49
N ASP A 158 -22.89 -11.77 11.06
CA ASP A 158 -23.68 -10.90 10.20
C ASP A 158 -23.57 -11.26 8.70
N GLY A 159 -22.72 -12.23 8.35
CA GLY A 159 -22.46 -12.66 6.97
C GLY A 159 -21.37 -11.88 6.24
N SER A 160 -20.73 -10.88 6.87
CA SER A 160 -19.57 -10.20 6.29
C SER A 160 -18.34 -11.13 6.25
N LEU A 161 -17.55 -11.04 5.18
CA LEU A 161 -16.30 -11.79 5.05
C LEU A 161 -15.25 -11.21 6.00
N ARG A 162 -14.62 -12.03 6.83
CA ARG A 162 -13.52 -11.62 7.72
C ARG A 162 -12.23 -11.42 6.94
N LEU A 163 -11.55 -10.31 7.22
CA LEU A 163 -10.25 -9.97 6.64
C LEU A 163 -9.22 -9.81 7.75
N GLU A 164 -8.08 -10.49 7.59
CA GLU A 164 -6.89 -10.27 8.42
C GLU A 164 -6.20 -8.96 8.02
N ALA A 165 -5.38 -8.39 8.92
CA ALA A 165 -4.52 -7.27 8.57
C ALA A 165 -3.56 -7.67 7.43
N ASN A 166 -3.53 -6.89 6.35
CA ASN A 166 -2.71 -7.22 5.19
C ASN A 166 -2.22 -5.99 4.45
N THR A 167 -1.11 -6.16 3.72
CA THR A 167 -0.67 -5.21 2.70
C THR A 167 -1.24 -5.61 1.34
N GLY A 168 -2.46 -6.15 1.27
CA GLY A 168 -3.07 -6.62 0.04
C GLY A 168 -3.45 -8.10 0.10
N CYS A 169 -4.53 -8.43 -0.59
CA CYS A 169 -5.09 -9.76 -0.63
C CYS A 169 -5.69 -10.07 -1.99
N ILE A 170 -5.92 -11.35 -2.24
CA ILE A 170 -6.64 -11.87 -3.40
C ILE A 170 -7.77 -12.74 -2.86
N ILE A 171 -9.00 -12.38 -3.20
CA ILE A 171 -10.23 -13.10 -2.84
C ILE A 171 -10.84 -13.69 -4.11
N ALA A 172 -11.18 -14.97 -4.08
CA ALA A 172 -11.84 -15.67 -5.17
C ALA A 172 -13.37 -15.68 -4.96
N LEU A 173 -14.09 -14.95 -5.82
CA LEU A 173 -15.54 -14.96 -5.90
C LEU A 173 -16.01 -15.95 -6.96
N MET A 174 -16.83 -16.93 -6.58
CA MET A 174 -17.38 -17.91 -7.53
C MET A 174 -18.42 -17.23 -8.43
N GLY A 175 -18.12 -17.14 -9.72
CA GLY A 175 -18.92 -16.45 -10.72
C GLY A 175 -18.11 -15.45 -11.55
N SER A 176 -18.75 -14.93 -12.60
CA SER A 176 -18.21 -13.88 -13.47
C SER A 176 -18.80 -12.54 -13.07
N TYR A 177 -17.97 -11.67 -12.51
CA TYR A 177 -18.32 -10.38 -11.94
C TYR A 177 -17.28 -9.34 -12.38
N PRO A 178 -17.40 -8.75 -13.59
CA PRO A 178 -16.36 -7.86 -14.13
C PRO A 178 -16.02 -6.68 -13.20
N ALA A 179 -17.01 -6.21 -12.44
CA ALA A 179 -16.78 -5.32 -11.32
C ALA A 179 -17.83 -5.54 -10.23
N VAL A 180 -17.43 -5.36 -8.97
CA VAL A 180 -18.32 -5.43 -7.79
C VAL A 180 -18.22 -4.13 -6.99
N ASP A 181 -19.28 -3.77 -6.29
CA ASP A 181 -19.19 -2.78 -5.21
C ASP A 181 -18.84 -3.53 -3.92
N ALA A 182 -18.10 -2.89 -3.02
CA ALA A 182 -17.72 -3.49 -1.76
C ALA A 182 -17.77 -2.48 -0.62
N THR A 183 -18.33 -2.92 0.50
CA THR A 183 -18.35 -2.16 1.76
C THR A 183 -17.37 -2.81 2.71
N PHE A 184 -16.28 -2.11 3.02
CA PHE A 184 -15.30 -2.51 4.01
C PHE A 184 -15.59 -1.84 5.35
N THR A 185 -15.49 -2.59 6.44
CA THR A 185 -15.66 -2.10 7.80
C THR A 185 -14.45 -2.46 8.65
N PHE A 186 -13.92 -1.48 9.38
CA PHE A 186 -12.81 -1.62 10.30
C PHE A 186 -13.16 -1.00 11.65
N THR A 187 -12.61 -1.55 12.73
CA THR A 187 -12.81 -1.01 14.09
C THR A 187 -11.46 -0.82 14.76
N TYR A 188 -11.00 0.43 14.85
CA TYR A 188 -9.75 0.80 15.51
C TYR A 188 -9.72 2.30 15.83
N ALA A 189 -9.10 2.65 16.94
CA ALA A 189 -8.86 4.04 17.31
C ALA A 189 -7.86 4.70 16.33
N PRO A 190 -8.10 5.94 15.89
CA PRO A 190 -7.25 6.59 14.89
C PRO A 190 -5.84 6.80 15.46
N PRO A 191 -4.79 6.22 14.82
CA PRO A 191 -3.41 6.37 15.28
C PRO A 191 -2.83 7.75 14.97
N ILE A 192 -3.50 8.51 14.09
CA ILE A 192 -3.10 9.84 13.61
C ILE A 192 -4.26 10.82 13.52
N GLN A 193 -3.90 12.09 13.42
CA GLN A 193 -4.72 13.20 12.97
C GLN A 193 -4.12 13.80 11.70
N VAL A 194 -4.99 14.12 10.74
CA VAL A 194 -4.60 14.74 9.46
C VAL A 194 -5.12 16.17 9.42
N GLU A 195 -4.22 17.12 9.22
CA GLU A 195 -4.54 18.52 8.94
C GLU A 195 -4.29 18.81 7.46
N VAL A 196 -5.30 19.36 6.76
CA VAL A 196 -5.14 19.78 5.37
C VAL A 196 -4.51 21.17 5.33
N LEU A 197 -3.36 21.29 4.67
CA LEU A 197 -2.61 22.54 4.59
C LEU A 197 -2.76 23.26 3.25
N GLY A 198 -3.10 22.53 2.18
CA GLY A 198 -3.31 23.12 0.88
C GLY A 198 -3.40 22.08 -0.23
N GLN A 199 -3.48 22.57 -1.47
CA GLN A 199 -3.42 21.73 -2.66
C GLN A 199 -2.80 22.47 -3.83
N GLU A 200 -2.26 21.73 -4.79
CA GLU A 200 -1.85 22.21 -6.11
C GLU A 200 -2.56 21.39 -7.20
N GLU A 201 -2.86 22.03 -8.33
CA GLU A 201 -3.45 21.37 -9.49
C GLU A 201 -2.53 21.53 -10.70
N PHE A 202 -2.38 20.45 -11.44
CA PHE A 202 -1.54 20.37 -12.62
C PHE A 202 -2.33 19.79 -13.79
N VAL A 203 -2.05 20.28 -14.99
CA VAL A 203 -2.56 19.70 -16.24
C VAL A 203 -1.47 18.83 -16.84
N PHE A 204 -1.82 17.59 -17.15
CA PHE A 204 -0.93 16.62 -17.77
C PHE A 204 -1.58 15.94 -18.98
N HIS A 205 -0.75 15.33 -19.82
CA HIS A 205 -1.18 14.64 -21.03
C HIS A 205 -0.78 13.16 -21.01
N THR A 206 -1.12 12.45 -22.08
CA THR A 206 -0.63 11.07 -22.27
C THR A 206 0.90 11.00 -22.25
N TYR A 207 1.41 10.02 -21.53
CA TYR A 207 2.81 9.64 -21.48
C TYR A 207 3.23 8.99 -22.80
N ILE A 208 4.32 9.51 -23.36
CA ILE A 208 4.93 8.99 -24.58
C ILE A 208 6.41 8.80 -24.28
N GLY A 209 6.85 7.58 -24.05
CA GLY A 209 8.24 7.37 -23.69
C GLY A 209 8.71 5.94 -23.86
N PRO A 210 9.97 5.67 -23.49
CA PRO A 210 10.48 4.30 -23.33
C PRO A 210 9.78 3.62 -22.14
N GLY A 211 10.07 2.33 -21.94
CA GLY A 211 9.49 1.54 -20.86
C GLY A 211 8.52 0.47 -21.35
N GLU A 212 8.08 -0.35 -20.40
CA GLU A 212 7.05 -1.36 -20.63
C GLU A 212 5.70 -0.65 -20.78
N ALA A 213 4.88 -1.08 -21.74
CA ALA A 213 3.51 -0.57 -21.92
C ALA A 213 2.50 -1.71 -22.08
N GLY A 214 2.90 -2.90 -21.64
CA GLY A 214 2.19 -4.17 -21.73
C GLY A 214 1.29 -4.27 -22.97
N ALA A 215 -0.02 -4.40 -22.73
CA ALA A 215 -1.02 -4.63 -23.78
C ALA A 215 -1.12 -3.50 -24.82
N VAL A 216 -0.78 -2.26 -24.46
CA VAL A 216 -0.92 -1.06 -25.32
C VAL A 216 0.40 -0.59 -25.93
N ASN A 217 1.42 -1.45 -25.97
CA ASN A 217 2.72 -1.09 -26.57
C ASN A 217 2.62 -0.73 -28.06
N SER A 218 1.61 -1.22 -28.79
CA SER A 218 1.34 -0.79 -30.17
C SER A 218 0.89 0.68 -30.24
N LEU A 219 0.01 1.14 -29.36
CA LEU A 219 -0.34 2.56 -29.22
C LEU A 219 0.91 3.38 -28.88
N ARG A 220 1.66 3.01 -27.83
CA ARG A 220 2.86 3.72 -27.41
C ARG A 220 3.85 3.92 -28.56
N ARG A 221 4.12 2.88 -29.36
CA ARG A 221 5.02 2.98 -30.52
C ARG A 221 4.51 3.94 -31.59
N GLN A 222 3.21 3.95 -31.87
CA GLN A 222 2.62 4.87 -32.85
C GLN A 222 2.71 6.33 -32.35
N MET A 223 2.35 6.57 -31.08
CA MET A 223 2.49 7.88 -30.45
C MET A 223 3.94 8.38 -30.48
N ALA A 224 4.91 7.53 -30.08
CA ALA A 224 6.32 7.89 -30.08
C ALA A 224 6.87 8.14 -31.50
N SER A 225 6.43 7.36 -32.48
CA SER A 225 6.83 7.55 -33.88
C SER A 225 6.29 8.85 -34.48
N ARG A 226 5.12 9.32 -34.02
CA ARG A 226 4.44 10.50 -34.57
C ARG A 226 4.85 11.79 -33.84
N PHE A 227 4.93 11.74 -32.51
CA PHE A 227 5.06 12.94 -31.65
C PHE A 227 6.37 13.00 -30.87
N GLY A 228 7.21 11.96 -30.88
CA GLY A 228 8.39 11.87 -30.04
C GLY A 228 8.05 11.55 -28.59
N ASN A 229 8.95 11.86 -27.66
CA ASN A 229 8.74 11.58 -26.23
C ASN A 229 8.11 12.76 -25.50
N ARG A 230 7.21 12.45 -24.55
CA ARG A 230 6.60 13.37 -23.59
C ARG A 230 6.42 12.67 -22.25
N HIS A 231 6.90 13.31 -21.19
CA HIS A 231 6.56 12.99 -19.81
C HIS A 231 6.47 14.30 -19.04
N ASP A 232 5.26 14.69 -18.70
CA ASP A 232 5.03 15.95 -18.00
C ASP A 232 5.58 15.87 -16.58
N LYS A 233 6.24 16.94 -16.14
CA LYS A 233 6.89 17.05 -14.84
C LYS A 233 6.60 18.42 -14.25
N PHE A 234 6.25 18.45 -12.97
CA PHE A 234 5.76 19.64 -12.30
C PHE A 234 6.64 19.95 -11.11
N ALA A 235 7.04 21.22 -10.96
CA ALA A 235 7.59 21.70 -9.70
C ALA A 235 6.46 21.71 -8.66
N ILE A 236 6.72 21.16 -7.48
CA ILE A 236 5.78 21.17 -6.35
C ILE A 236 6.20 22.21 -5.31
N HIS A 237 5.21 22.84 -4.67
CA HIS A 237 5.43 23.86 -3.65
C HIS A 237 4.65 23.53 -2.38
N PRO A 238 5.09 22.52 -1.60
CA PRO A 238 4.41 22.14 -0.36
C PRO A 238 4.27 23.34 0.60
N PRO A 239 3.08 23.59 1.16
CA PRO A 239 2.89 24.58 2.21
C PRO A 239 3.78 24.31 3.43
N ALA A 240 4.11 25.36 4.18
CA ALA A 240 4.95 25.24 5.37
C ALA A 240 4.37 24.23 6.38
N GLY A 241 5.20 23.25 6.75
CA GLY A 241 4.86 22.19 7.70
C GLY A 241 3.98 21.08 7.14
N ALA A 242 3.85 20.96 5.82
CA ALA A 242 3.37 19.73 5.18
C ALA A 242 4.48 18.67 5.20
N ASP A 243 4.11 17.46 5.60
CA ASP A 243 5.00 16.29 5.74
C ASP A 243 4.53 15.11 4.88
N TYR A 244 3.26 15.12 4.46
CA TYR A 244 2.66 14.14 3.57
C TYR A 244 1.96 14.79 2.38
N MET A 245 1.87 14.03 1.29
CA MET A 245 1.00 14.35 0.16
C MET A 245 0.13 13.17 -0.23
N PHE A 246 -1.01 13.48 -0.86
CA PHE A 246 -1.87 12.52 -1.53
C PHE A 246 -2.11 13.00 -2.95
N VAL A 247 -1.74 12.17 -3.92
CA VAL A 247 -1.89 12.50 -5.34
C VAL A 247 -3.18 11.91 -5.87
N HIS A 248 -4.04 12.77 -6.38
CA HIS A 248 -5.31 12.42 -6.98
C HIS A 248 -5.29 12.70 -8.48
N TYR A 249 -5.75 11.74 -9.27
CA TYR A 249 -5.89 11.87 -10.72
C TYR A 249 -6.93 10.85 -11.21
N PRO A 250 -7.57 11.08 -12.37
CA PRO A 250 -8.59 10.18 -12.88
C PRO A 250 -8.00 8.80 -13.20
N PRO A 251 -8.69 7.67 -12.95
CA PRO A 251 -8.21 6.36 -13.37
C PRO A 251 -7.99 6.28 -14.90
N ASN A 252 -6.94 5.59 -15.32
CA ASN A 252 -6.68 5.32 -16.72
C ASN A 252 -7.71 4.30 -17.22
N PRO A 253 -8.53 4.61 -18.24
CA PRO A 253 -9.61 3.74 -18.71
C PRO A 253 -9.12 2.46 -19.39
N VAL A 254 -7.84 2.39 -19.76
CA VAL A 254 -7.25 1.25 -20.48
C VAL A 254 -6.03 0.73 -19.72
N SER A 255 -6.16 -0.46 -19.13
CA SER A 255 -5.08 -1.08 -18.37
C SER A 255 -3.96 -1.59 -19.28
N ALA A 256 -2.78 -1.00 -19.16
CA ALA A 256 -1.58 -1.45 -19.86
C ALA A 256 -0.98 -2.72 -19.23
N TYR A 257 -1.07 -2.84 -17.90
CA TYR A 257 -0.27 -3.78 -17.10
C TYR A 257 -1.09 -4.87 -16.39
N GLY A 258 -2.43 -4.77 -16.41
CA GLY A 258 -3.30 -5.75 -15.77
C GLY A 258 -3.39 -7.05 -16.55
N ASN A 259 -3.57 -8.17 -15.83
CA ASN A 259 -3.92 -9.45 -16.45
C ASN A 259 -5.46 -9.65 -16.56
N GLY A 260 -6.23 -8.60 -16.27
CA GLY A 260 -7.68 -8.55 -16.49
C GLY A 260 -8.03 -8.02 -17.89
N PRO A 261 -9.33 -7.78 -18.18
CA PRO A 261 -9.74 -7.08 -19.39
C PRO A 261 -8.98 -5.76 -19.55
N VAL A 262 -8.50 -5.48 -20.76
CA VAL A 262 -7.81 -4.22 -21.10
C VAL A 262 -8.68 -2.98 -20.85
N THR A 263 -10.00 -3.17 -20.76
CA THR A 263 -11.02 -2.16 -20.43
C THR A 263 -11.19 -1.92 -18.94
N ASN A 264 -10.51 -2.67 -18.07
CA ASN A 264 -10.51 -2.37 -16.64
C ASN A 264 -9.70 -1.09 -16.40
N PRO A 265 -10.18 -0.18 -15.54
CA PRO A 265 -9.39 0.95 -15.13
C PRO A 265 -8.08 0.54 -14.45
N SER A 266 -7.04 1.32 -14.69
CA SER A 266 -5.75 1.19 -14.03
C SER A 266 -5.36 2.52 -13.38
N SER A 267 -4.34 2.46 -12.53
CA SER A 267 -3.86 3.62 -11.78
C SER A 267 -2.68 4.34 -12.45
N GLY A 268 -2.03 3.73 -13.44
CA GLY A 268 -0.70 4.20 -13.90
C GLY A 268 0.31 4.30 -12.74
N THR A 269 1.39 5.03 -12.95
CA THR A 269 2.44 5.26 -11.95
C THR A 269 2.86 6.71 -11.94
N TYR A 270 2.84 7.34 -10.77
CA TYR A 270 3.51 8.63 -10.56
C TYR A 270 4.77 8.43 -9.73
N ARG A 271 5.69 9.39 -9.81
CA ARG A 271 6.92 9.39 -9.04
C ARG A 271 7.21 10.79 -8.52
N LEU A 272 7.82 10.87 -7.35
CA LEU A 272 8.48 12.08 -6.89
C LEU A 272 9.92 12.08 -7.41
N ALA A 273 10.53 13.26 -7.50
CA ALA A 273 11.89 13.37 -7.99
C ALA A 273 12.68 14.50 -7.33
N GLN A 274 13.99 14.30 -7.28
CA GLN A 274 14.97 15.35 -7.07
C GLN A 274 15.38 15.89 -8.45
N GLY A 275 14.92 17.09 -8.76
CA GLY A 275 14.99 17.67 -10.09
C GLY A 275 14.35 16.73 -11.13
N GLN A 276 14.98 16.63 -12.29
CA GLN A 276 14.37 15.97 -13.46
C GLN A 276 14.85 14.53 -13.71
N SER A 277 15.80 14.02 -12.93
CA SER A 277 16.54 12.78 -13.29
C SER A 277 16.63 11.72 -12.19
N ILE A 278 16.51 12.11 -10.92
CA ILE A 278 16.57 11.19 -9.79
C ILE A 278 15.13 10.91 -9.37
N LEU A 279 14.63 9.75 -9.80
CA LEU A 279 13.24 9.36 -9.62
C LEU A 279 13.09 8.54 -8.34
N SER A 280 12.00 8.75 -7.61
CA SER A 280 11.55 7.82 -6.58
C SER A 280 11.15 6.48 -7.21
N THR A 281 10.99 5.47 -6.38
CA THR A 281 10.23 4.28 -6.71
C THR A 281 8.84 4.62 -7.27
N ASP A 282 8.26 3.68 -8.01
CA ASP A 282 6.90 3.82 -8.54
C ASP A 282 5.83 3.90 -7.45
N HIS A 283 4.94 4.88 -7.54
CA HIS A 283 3.70 4.90 -6.78
C HIS A 283 2.55 4.51 -7.71
N VAL A 284 2.12 3.25 -7.60
CA VAL A 284 1.07 2.65 -8.45
C VAL A 284 -0.34 2.96 -7.97
N VAL A 285 -0.53 3.64 -6.84
CA VAL A 285 -1.85 3.95 -6.25
C VAL A 285 -1.81 5.29 -5.54
N SER A 286 -2.98 5.90 -5.38
CA SER A 286 -3.15 7.04 -4.49
C SER A 286 -3.13 6.57 -3.04
N MET A 287 -2.16 7.04 -2.28
CA MET A 287 -1.95 6.80 -0.86
C MET A 287 -1.24 8.02 -0.26
N GLY A 288 -1.24 8.15 1.07
CA GLY A 288 -0.45 9.22 1.70
C GLY A 288 1.03 8.86 1.69
N VAL A 289 1.86 9.66 1.01
CA VAL A 289 3.31 9.45 0.95
C VAL A 289 4.06 10.62 1.60
N PRO A 290 5.15 10.38 2.33
CA PRO A 290 5.90 11.45 2.97
C PRO A 290 6.64 12.29 1.92
N LEU A 291 6.66 13.60 2.14
CA LEU A 291 7.31 14.60 1.28
C LEU A 291 8.80 14.79 1.57
N LEU A 292 9.22 14.45 2.79
CA LEU A 292 10.57 14.73 3.25
C LEU A 292 11.56 13.63 2.91
N THR A 293 11.08 12.45 2.49
CA THR A 293 11.94 11.38 1.99
C THR A 293 11.23 10.53 0.97
N GLN A 294 12.01 10.02 0.02
CA GLN A 294 11.66 8.88 -0.82
C GLN A 294 12.86 7.95 -0.97
N TRP A 295 12.69 6.85 -1.69
CA TRP A 295 13.79 5.97 -2.10
C TRP A 295 13.85 5.95 -3.61
N ARG A 296 15.05 5.89 -4.14
CA ARG A 296 15.31 5.98 -5.58
C ARG A 296 14.86 4.73 -6.31
N ASP A 297 14.32 4.90 -7.52
CA ASP A 297 13.89 3.83 -8.42
C ASP A 297 14.98 2.76 -8.57
N SER A 298 14.59 1.51 -8.47
CA SER A 298 15.49 0.37 -8.49
C SER A 298 16.31 0.25 -9.78
N ASP A 299 15.80 0.74 -10.90
CA ASP A 299 16.50 0.70 -12.19
C ASP A 299 17.64 1.74 -12.28
N GLN A 300 17.63 2.77 -11.40
CA GLN A 300 18.63 3.83 -11.36
C GLN A 300 19.80 3.56 -10.41
N ASN A 301 19.85 2.36 -9.81
CA ASN A 301 20.73 2.06 -8.67
C ASN A 301 21.73 0.93 -8.90
N GLY A 302 21.90 0.45 -10.14
CA GLY A 302 22.97 -0.51 -10.50
C GLY A 302 22.90 -1.85 -9.76
N GLY A 303 21.73 -2.23 -9.25
CA GLY A 303 21.53 -3.45 -8.46
C GLY A 303 22.05 -3.35 -7.03
N ALA A 304 21.81 -2.25 -6.33
CA ALA A 304 22.10 -2.13 -4.91
C ALA A 304 21.30 -3.14 -4.05
N ARG A 305 21.82 -3.45 -2.85
CA ARG A 305 21.07 -4.24 -1.84
C ARG A 305 19.94 -3.43 -1.22
N TYR A 306 20.17 -2.15 -0.96
CA TYR A 306 19.18 -1.20 -0.49
C TYR A 306 19.18 0.00 -1.44
N LEU A 307 17.99 0.54 -1.70
CA LEU A 307 17.87 1.71 -2.55
C LEU A 307 18.36 2.95 -1.78
N PRO A 308 19.07 3.87 -2.44
CA PRO A 308 19.41 5.16 -1.85
C PRO A 308 18.16 5.96 -1.51
N GLU A 309 18.25 6.69 -0.41
CA GLU A 309 17.27 7.69 0.01
C GLU A 309 17.37 8.94 -0.87
N ILE A 310 16.24 9.63 -1.04
CA ILE A 310 16.13 10.95 -1.67
C ILE A 310 15.53 11.87 -0.61
N ASP A 311 16.30 12.86 -0.17
CA ASP A 311 15.99 13.79 0.93
C ASP A 311 15.56 15.18 0.45
N THR A 312 15.60 15.43 -0.86
CA THR A 312 15.07 16.65 -1.47
C THR A 312 14.13 16.30 -2.61
N LEU A 313 12.85 16.66 -2.47
CA LEU A 313 11.83 16.42 -3.48
C LEU A 313 11.24 17.75 -3.90
N ASP A 314 11.39 18.07 -5.17
CA ASP A 314 10.93 19.33 -5.76
C ASP A 314 10.06 19.13 -7.01
N THR A 315 9.96 17.88 -7.47
CA THR A 315 9.33 17.55 -8.74
C THR A 315 8.38 16.38 -8.59
N LEU A 316 7.19 16.49 -9.17
CA LEU A 316 6.25 15.39 -9.40
C LEU A 316 6.27 15.01 -10.89
N THR A 317 6.42 13.74 -11.21
CA THR A 317 6.22 13.24 -12.58
C THR A 317 4.78 12.82 -12.78
N ALA A 318 4.18 13.25 -13.89
CA ALA A 318 2.82 12.85 -14.25
C ALA A 318 2.67 11.31 -14.31
N PRO A 319 1.46 10.78 -14.03
CA PRO A 319 1.18 9.36 -14.18
C PRO A 319 1.52 8.81 -15.57
N GLU A 320 2.11 7.62 -15.66
CA GLU A 320 2.36 6.93 -16.93
C GLU A 320 1.05 6.45 -17.59
N TYR A 321 0.36 7.38 -18.27
CA TYR A 321 -0.94 7.15 -18.91
C TYR A 321 -0.79 7.10 -20.41
N PHE A 322 -1.05 5.96 -21.05
CA PHE A 322 -1.05 5.87 -22.52
C PHE A 322 -2.37 6.30 -23.14
N VAL A 323 -3.48 6.11 -22.42
CA VAL A 323 -4.83 6.46 -22.86
C VAL A 323 -5.42 7.45 -21.84
N PRO A 324 -5.71 8.69 -22.26
CA PRO A 324 -6.32 9.69 -21.38
C PRO A 324 -7.71 9.29 -20.89
N ALA A 325 -8.10 9.81 -19.73
CA ALA A 325 -9.46 9.69 -19.24
C ALA A 325 -10.47 10.26 -20.27
N GLY A 326 -11.61 9.59 -20.44
CA GLY A 326 -12.63 9.96 -21.43
C GLY A 326 -12.50 9.26 -22.79
N PHE A 327 -11.41 8.53 -23.04
CA PHE A 327 -11.25 7.70 -24.24
C PHE A 327 -11.65 6.25 -23.96
N ALA A 328 -12.53 5.71 -24.80
CA ALA A 328 -12.84 4.29 -24.78
C ALA A 328 -11.71 3.49 -25.44
N TYR A 329 -11.57 2.22 -25.04
CA TYR A 329 -10.68 1.29 -25.71
C TYR A 329 -11.06 1.12 -27.19
N ASP A 330 -10.08 1.26 -28.07
CA ASP A 330 -10.16 0.87 -29.47
C ASP A 330 -9.19 -0.30 -29.75
N PRO A 331 -9.60 -1.36 -30.48
CA PRO A 331 -8.71 -2.46 -30.85
C PRO A 331 -7.40 -2.04 -31.52
N CYS A 332 -7.32 -0.88 -32.16
CA CYS A 332 -6.07 -0.36 -32.71
C CYS A 332 -5.02 -0.07 -31.63
N MET A 333 -5.43 0.17 -30.38
CA MET A 333 -4.52 0.53 -29.29
C MET A 333 -3.61 -0.64 -28.90
N THR A 334 -4.13 -1.87 -29.00
CA THR A 334 -3.39 -3.13 -28.78
C THR A 334 -2.78 -3.66 -30.08
N ASN A 335 -3.54 -3.62 -31.18
CA ASN A 335 -3.15 -4.24 -32.45
C ASN A 335 -2.32 -3.35 -33.39
N GLY A 336 -2.28 -2.05 -33.15
CA GLY A 336 -1.72 -1.06 -34.07
C GLY A 336 -2.73 -0.57 -35.13
N GLY A 337 -2.31 0.39 -35.95
CA GLY A 337 -3.12 0.95 -37.03
C GLY A 337 -4.16 1.98 -36.56
N CYS A 338 -3.88 2.67 -35.45
CA CYS A 338 -4.75 3.75 -34.99
C CYS A 338 -4.74 4.88 -36.01
N SER A 339 -5.91 5.48 -36.26
CA SER A 339 -6.01 6.59 -37.20
C SER A 339 -5.26 7.81 -36.67
N ASP A 340 -4.73 8.60 -37.58
CA ASP A 340 -4.09 9.88 -37.29
C ASP A 340 -4.96 10.77 -36.40
N ALA A 341 -6.27 10.84 -36.69
CA ALA A 341 -7.22 11.61 -35.91
C ALA A 341 -7.37 11.11 -34.46
N LEU A 342 -7.33 9.80 -34.23
CA LEU A 342 -7.36 9.24 -32.88
C LEU A 342 -6.05 9.51 -32.13
N LEU A 343 -4.91 9.37 -32.81
CA LEU A 343 -3.59 9.66 -32.23
C LEU A 343 -3.46 11.14 -31.85
N ASP A 344 -3.91 12.06 -32.72
CA ASP A 344 -3.94 13.49 -32.45
C ASP A 344 -4.87 13.80 -31.26
N ALA A 345 -6.08 13.22 -31.24
CA ALA A 345 -7.01 13.42 -30.13
C ALA A 345 -6.46 12.92 -28.78
N ILE A 346 -5.78 11.76 -28.75
CA ILE A 346 -5.13 11.24 -27.55
C ILE A 346 -3.94 12.13 -27.14
N HIS A 347 -3.17 12.61 -28.12
CA HIS A 347 -2.02 13.48 -27.87
C HIS A 347 -2.42 14.81 -27.23
N ASP A 348 -3.48 15.43 -27.74
CA ASP A 348 -3.95 16.77 -27.36
C ASP A 348 -4.87 16.76 -26.13
N ALA A 349 -5.27 15.58 -25.65
CA ALA A 349 -6.13 15.47 -24.48
C ALA A 349 -5.41 15.86 -23.19
N GLU A 350 -6.03 16.78 -22.45
CA GLU A 350 -5.61 17.25 -21.14
C GLU A 350 -6.34 16.49 -20.03
N MET A 351 -5.62 16.21 -18.95
CA MET A 351 -6.14 15.65 -17.71
C MET A 351 -5.65 16.48 -16.53
N THR A 352 -6.42 16.50 -15.45
CA THR A 352 -6.04 17.19 -14.21
C THR A 352 -5.53 16.19 -13.19
N LEU A 353 -4.44 16.55 -12.53
CA LEU A 353 -3.92 15.90 -11.34
C LEU A 353 -3.92 16.94 -10.20
N THR A 354 -4.33 16.51 -9.01
CA THR A 354 -4.35 17.33 -7.81
C THR A 354 -3.42 16.71 -6.76
N VAL A 355 -2.55 17.53 -6.17
CA VAL A 355 -1.73 17.15 -5.02
C VAL A 355 -2.34 17.79 -3.78
N HIS A 356 -2.79 16.98 -2.84
CA HIS A 356 -3.26 17.46 -1.53
C HIS A 356 -2.12 17.35 -0.52
N TYR A 357 -1.88 18.44 0.22
CA TYR A 357 -0.83 18.54 1.22
C TYR A 357 -1.39 18.39 2.62
N TYR A 358 -0.78 17.49 3.39
CA TYR A 358 -1.19 17.15 4.72
C TYR A 358 -0.07 17.40 5.72
N ARG A 359 -0.48 17.75 6.95
CA ARG A 359 0.32 17.52 8.15
C ARG A 359 -0.26 16.32 8.89
N VAL A 360 0.60 15.37 9.24
CA VAL A 360 0.22 14.18 9.98
C VAL A 360 0.80 14.27 11.38
N SER A 361 -0.05 14.05 12.38
CA SER A 361 0.39 14.01 13.78
C SER A 361 -0.13 12.76 14.45
N ARG A 362 0.71 12.14 15.28
CA ARG A 362 0.35 10.93 16.02
C ARG A 362 -0.64 11.28 17.13
N SER A 363 -1.66 10.43 17.33
CA SER A 363 -2.67 10.57 18.39
C SER A 363 -2.61 9.46 19.45
N GLU A 364 -1.72 8.48 19.30
CA GLU A 364 -1.68 7.29 20.14
C GLU A 364 -0.34 7.00 20.81
N ASN A 365 -0.42 6.42 22.00
CA ASN A 365 0.69 5.72 22.65
C ASN A 365 0.67 4.25 22.23
N GLY A 366 1.84 3.65 22.00
CA GLY A 366 1.98 2.25 21.56
C GLY A 366 2.44 2.08 20.12
N LEU A 367 2.80 3.17 19.43
CA LEU A 367 3.53 3.10 18.17
C LEU A 367 4.98 2.71 18.43
N THR A 368 5.57 1.94 17.53
CA THR A 368 6.97 1.54 17.58
C THR A 368 7.76 2.32 16.54
N ARG A 369 8.81 3.05 16.97
CA ARG A 369 9.75 3.71 16.07
C ARG A 369 10.71 2.67 15.49
N ILE A 370 10.78 2.58 14.16
CA ILE A 370 11.63 1.60 13.47
C ILE A 370 12.38 2.30 12.31
N PRO A 371 13.71 2.07 12.16
CA PRO A 371 14.46 2.58 11.02
C PRO A 371 13.92 2.09 9.68
N LEU A 372 13.97 2.95 8.66
CA LEU A 372 13.49 2.64 7.32
C LEU A 372 14.61 2.30 6.35
N ARG A 373 14.43 1.22 5.57
CA ARG A 373 15.25 0.90 4.40
C ARG A 373 14.39 0.27 3.32
N MET A 374 14.52 0.75 2.08
CA MET A 374 13.90 0.12 0.93
C MET A 374 14.87 -0.87 0.29
N VAL A 375 14.42 -2.10 0.00
CA VAL A 375 15.33 -3.09 -0.61
C VAL A 375 15.52 -2.83 -2.09
N GLY A 376 16.70 -3.16 -2.62
CA GLY A 376 17.00 -3.13 -4.05
C GLY A 376 17.02 -4.53 -4.68
N SER A 377 17.32 -4.61 -5.97
CA SER A 377 17.20 -5.86 -6.74
C SER A 377 18.17 -6.97 -6.31
N ARG A 378 19.25 -6.66 -5.59
CA ARG A 378 20.18 -7.65 -5.03
C ARG A 378 19.86 -8.10 -3.60
N TYR A 379 18.79 -7.60 -3.00
CA TYR A 379 18.38 -8.05 -1.69
C TYR A 379 17.91 -9.51 -1.72
N SER A 380 18.36 -10.29 -0.74
CA SER A 380 17.84 -11.62 -0.45
C SER A 380 17.56 -11.70 1.05
N GLY A 381 16.31 -11.95 1.45
CA GLY A 381 15.90 -12.08 2.85
C GLY A 381 16.45 -13.35 3.53
N ARG A 382 17.08 -14.24 2.76
CA ARG A 382 17.90 -15.32 3.32
C ARG A 382 19.16 -14.71 3.92
N VAL A 383 19.22 -14.68 5.26
CA VAL A 383 20.51 -14.64 5.96
C VAL A 383 21.32 -15.83 5.42
N PRO A 384 22.50 -15.62 4.82
CA PRO A 384 23.33 -16.73 4.36
C PRO A 384 23.58 -17.68 5.53
N ALA A 385 23.33 -18.98 5.34
CA ALA A 385 23.65 -19.99 6.34
C ALA A 385 25.15 -19.89 6.67
N GLY A 386 25.46 -19.35 7.85
CA GLY A 386 26.83 -19.09 8.29
C GLY A 386 27.13 -17.66 8.76
N GLN A 387 26.25 -16.69 8.51
CA GLN A 387 26.42 -15.33 9.02
C GLN A 387 25.65 -15.14 10.34
N ARG A 388 26.23 -15.63 11.44
CA ARG A 388 25.86 -15.10 12.77
C ARG A 388 26.31 -13.64 12.78
N ILE A 389 25.36 -12.71 12.83
CA ILE A 389 25.65 -11.35 13.25
C ILE A 389 26.00 -11.47 14.73
N THR A 390 27.29 -11.43 15.05
CA THR A 390 27.74 -11.26 16.42
C THR A 390 27.47 -9.81 16.79
N ALA A 391 26.44 -9.60 17.62
CA ALA A 391 26.33 -8.39 18.40
C ALA A 391 27.50 -8.37 19.39
N ALA A 392 28.43 -7.45 19.18
CA ALA A 392 29.42 -6.98 20.13
C ALA A 392 29.47 -5.46 19.89
N ASP A 393 29.24 -4.57 20.83
CA ASP A 393 28.97 -4.62 22.26
C ASP A 393 28.01 -3.43 22.54
N ASP A 394 27.05 -3.57 23.44
CA ASP A 394 27.01 -2.69 24.63
C ASP A 394 26.00 -3.18 25.67
N GLU A 395 26.45 -3.11 26.92
CA GLU A 395 25.93 -3.80 28.09
C GLU A 395 24.72 -3.14 28.78
N ALA A 396 23.88 -4.03 29.33
CA ALA A 396 23.16 -3.99 30.62
C ALA A 396 22.15 -2.87 30.95
N ILE A 397 20.92 -3.27 31.31
CA ILE A 397 20.28 -3.03 32.63
C ILE A 397 18.99 -3.90 32.80
N TRP A 398 19.10 -4.83 33.76
CA TRP A 398 18.16 -5.33 34.80
C TRP A 398 16.71 -5.85 34.59
N ASN A 399 16.52 -7.07 35.13
CA ASN A 399 15.34 -7.78 35.68
C ASN A 399 14.11 -6.93 36.09
N ALA A 400 12.88 -7.37 35.74
CA ALA A 400 11.75 -7.73 36.64
C ALA A 400 10.45 -8.16 35.84
N PRO A 401 9.28 -8.50 36.43
CA PRO A 401 8.41 -9.62 36.05
C PRO A 401 7.18 -9.26 35.18
N VAL A 402 6.48 -10.31 34.72
CA VAL A 402 5.25 -10.43 33.88
C VAL A 402 4.29 -9.22 33.82
N ARG A 403 3.73 -8.95 32.62
CA ARG A 403 2.53 -8.11 32.44
C ARG A 403 1.38 -8.82 31.72
N LEU A 404 0.22 -8.80 32.36
CA LEU A 404 -1.10 -9.17 31.85
C LEU A 404 -1.72 -7.92 31.18
N PHE A 405 -2.21 -8.03 29.95
CA PHE A 405 -2.92 -6.92 29.31
C PHE A 405 -4.40 -6.95 29.69
N ILE A 406 -4.79 -6.07 30.60
CA ILE A 406 -6.18 -5.67 30.83
C ILE A 406 -6.45 -4.45 29.94
N ALA A 407 -7.61 -4.41 29.29
CA ALA A 407 -8.03 -3.26 28.50
C ALA A 407 -7.93 -1.97 29.34
N SER A 408 -7.01 -1.08 28.95
CA SER A 408 -6.85 0.23 29.58
C SER A 408 -7.80 1.21 28.94
N VAL A 409 -8.68 1.80 29.75
CA VAL A 409 -9.38 3.04 29.41
C VAL A 409 -8.31 4.13 29.25
N ARG A 410 -8.11 4.64 28.02
CA ARG A 410 -7.05 5.60 27.70
C ARG A 410 -7.38 6.98 28.29
N ASN A 411 -6.68 7.37 29.35
CA ASN A 411 -6.32 8.78 29.57
C ASN A 411 -5.17 9.08 28.61
N GLY A 412 -5.34 10.04 27.71
CA GLY A 412 -4.36 10.37 26.66
C GLY A 412 -3.02 10.81 27.26
N SER A 413 -2.04 9.90 27.28
CA SER A 413 -0.64 10.22 27.54
C SER A 413 -0.03 10.97 26.36
N ARG A 414 0.87 11.89 26.68
CA ARG A 414 1.62 12.76 25.77
C ARG A 414 2.45 11.92 24.78
N VAL A 415 2.26 12.14 23.49
CA VAL A 415 3.07 11.56 22.40
C VAL A 415 4.52 12.00 22.59
N GLU A 416 5.46 11.05 22.46
CA GLU A 416 6.89 11.37 22.56
C GLU A 416 7.32 12.27 21.38
N PRO A 417 8.08 13.35 21.65
CA PRO A 417 8.60 14.20 20.61
C PRO A 417 9.52 13.41 19.68
N ASP A 418 9.53 13.77 18.40
CA ASP A 418 10.43 13.15 17.45
C ASP A 418 11.88 13.54 17.74
N ASP A 419 12.74 12.52 17.70
CA ASP A 419 14.19 12.67 17.74
C ASP A 419 14.70 12.13 16.39
N SER A 420 15.24 13.02 15.56
CA SER A 420 15.71 12.69 14.21
C SER A 420 17.11 12.08 14.21
N ASP A 421 17.78 11.96 15.36
CA ASP A 421 19.11 11.38 15.43
C ASP A 421 19.09 9.90 14.98
N GLY A 422 19.93 9.57 13.98
CA GLY A 422 20.29 8.20 13.63
C GLY A 422 19.47 7.48 12.55
N CYS A 423 18.39 8.03 12.00
CA CYS A 423 17.62 7.35 10.92
C CYS A 423 16.62 8.27 10.19
N PRO A 424 16.23 7.97 8.93
CA PRO A 424 14.84 8.08 8.54
C PRO A 424 14.10 6.95 9.26
N CYS A 425 13.11 7.28 10.07
CA CYS A 425 12.35 6.30 10.84
C CYS A 425 10.86 6.39 10.51
N GLY A 426 10.15 5.29 10.71
CA GLY A 426 8.69 5.26 10.66
C GLY A 426 8.13 4.94 12.04
N TRP A 427 6.95 5.47 12.33
CA TRP A 427 6.15 5.02 13.46
C TRP A 427 5.16 3.97 12.98
N PHE A 428 5.26 2.77 13.57
CA PHE A 428 4.46 1.62 13.17
C PHE A 428 3.46 1.22 14.25
N THR A 429 2.26 0.90 13.82
CA THR A 429 1.27 0.16 14.62
C THR A 429 1.67 -1.31 14.75
N ALA A 430 1.10 -2.02 15.71
CA ALA A 430 1.33 -3.46 15.88
C ALA A 430 0.90 -4.30 14.65
N ASP A 431 -0.11 -3.84 13.91
CA ASP A 431 -0.55 -4.46 12.66
C ASP A 431 0.32 -4.06 11.44
N GLY A 432 1.39 -3.29 11.65
CA GLY A 432 2.40 -2.99 10.64
C GLY A 432 2.04 -1.88 9.64
N ARG A 433 1.06 -1.04 9.93
CA ARG A 433 0.89 0.24 9.24
C ARG A 433 1.99 1.20 9.67
N MET A 434 2.65 1.83 8.70
CA MET A 434 3.46 3.01 8.96
C MET A 434 2.49 4.20 8.97
N VAL A 435 2.37 4.88 10.09
CA VAL A 435 1.37 5.94 10.28
C VAL A 435 1.99 7.33 10.37
N ASP A 436 3.30 7.42 10.57
CA ASP A 436 4.02 8.69 10.61
C ASP A 436 5.49 8.45 10.21
N TYR A 437 6.16 9.51 9.78
CA TYR A 437 7.53 9.51 9.28
C TYR A 437 8.39 10.53 10.04
N ILE A 438 9.56 10.09 10.47
CA ILE A 438 10.57 10.96 11.09
C ILE A 438 11.66 11.24 10.05
N PRO A 439 11.74 12.49 9.55
CA PRO A 439 12.82 12.90 8.65
C PRO A 439 14.17 12.87 9.36
N ARG A 440 15.24 12.72 8.58
CA ARG A 440 16.59 13.04 9.07
C ARG A 440 16.71 14.55 9.37
N PRO A 441 17.63 14.95 10.28
CA PRO A 441 17.83 16.35 10.66
C PRO A 441 18.22 17.26 9.49
#